data_AF-A0AA40LE14-F1
#
_entry.id   AF-A0AA40LE14-F1
#
_cell.length_a   1.000
_cell.length_b   1.000
_cell.length_c   1.000
_cell.angle_alpha   90.00
_cell.angle_beta   90.00
_cell.angle_gamma   90.00
#
_symmetry.space_group_name_H-M   'P 1'
#
loop_
_entity.id
_entity.type
_entity.pdbx_description
1 polymer ?
#
loop_
_entity_poly.entity_id
_entity_poly.type
_entity_poly.pdbx_seq_one_letter_code
_entity_poly.pdbx_strand_id
1 'polypeptide(L)'
;MLPHLHFGLKDKETQYCQRSLDLILNDLVRQKLIICSKIITIPRDWTSHDEHHPRGSCGHTFYHLHNELDLNLYMRFAPEFHQRMLVLGGTGQVYEIGYRFCREGTDLTHNPEFTPCEFYMVYTVYEELMEIMKMISETIKHITGSYKVTYHPDGPEDQAYEIAFTPSSKESAIDRSFRKPWGRSCQKLTSWKSS
;
A
#
# COMPACT_ATOMS: atom_id res chain seq x y z
N MET A 1 30.49 -1.90 -22.10
CA MET A 1 31.38 -1.26 -21.10
C MET A 1 30.51 -0.81 -19.94
N LEU A 2 30.87 -1.14 -18.70
CA LEU A 2 30.19 -0.58 -17.51
C LEU A 2 30.53 0.92 -17.41
N PRO A 3 29.58 1.78 -17.00
CA PRO A 3 29.84 3.19 -16.73
C PRO A 3 31.01 3.36 -15.74
N HIS A 4 31.79 4.43 -15.88
CA HIS A 4 32.88 4.72 -14.96
C HIS A 4 32.38 4.78 -13.51
N LEU A 5 32.94 3.93 -12.65
CA LEU A 5 32.53 3.73 -11.25
C LEU A 5 32.52 5.01 -10.40
N HIS A 6 33.31 6.03 -10.77
CA HIS A 6 33.51 7.24 -9.96
C HIS A 6 32.26 8.11 -9.77
N PHE A 7 31.31 8.09 -10.71
CA PHE A 7 30.14 8.97 -10.64
C PHE A 7 28.82 8.24 -10.37
N GLY A 8 28.85 6.89 -10.34
CA GLY A 8 27.66 6.06 -10.29
C GLY A 8 26.73 6.27 -11.50
N LEU A 9 25.63 5.52 -11.55
CA LEU A 9 24.56 5.77 -12.51
C LEU A 9 23.64 6.84 -11.93
N LYS A 10 23.62 8.05 -12.49
CA LYS A 10 22.79 9.18 -12.01
C LYS A 10 21.50 9.40 -12.78
N ASP A 11 21.48 9.02 -14.06
CA ASP A 11 20.32 9.19 -14.91
C ASP A 11 19.16 8.30 -14.44
N LYS A 12 18.05 8.94 -14.05
CA LYS A 12 16.89 8.24 -13.47
C LYS A 12 16.24 7.31 -14.49
N GLU A 13 16.16 7.71 -15.76
CA GLU A 13 15.54 6.89 -16.80
C GLU A 13 16.31 5.58 -16.99
N THR A 14 17.64 5.66 -17.14
CA THR A 14 18.49 4.48 -17.23
C THR A 14 18.42 3.61 -15.98
N GLN A 15 18.33 4.18 -14.78
CA GLN A 15 18.14 3.41 -13.54
C GLN A 15 16.82 2.60 -13.54
N TYR A 16 15.72 3.21 -14.00
CA TYR A 16 14.42 2.55 -14.04
C TYR A 16 14.34 1.48 -15.14
N CYS A 17 14.84 1.77 -16.34
CA CYS A 17 14.81 0.84 -17.47
C CYS A 17 15.84 -0.30 -17.35
N GLN A 18 17.01 -0.04 -16.75
CA GLN A 18 18.08 -1.01 -16.59
C GLN A 18 18.38 -1.27 -15.11
N ARG A 19 17.35 -1.74 -14.38
CA ARG A 19 17.46 -1.98 -12.92
C ARG A 19 18.61 -2.91 -12.52
N SER A 20 18.98 -3.87 -13.37
CA SER A 20 20.13 -4.75 -13.12
C SER A 20 21.45 -3.99 -13.02
N LEU A 21 21.66 -3.00 -13.90
CA LEU A 21 22.82 -2.13 -13.88
C LEU A 21 22.84 -1.23 -12.63
N ASP A 22 21.67 -0.70 -12.28
CA ASP A 22 21.48 0.13 -11.09
C ASP A 22 21.81 -0.64 -9.79
N LEU A 23 21.39 -1.90 -9.68
CA LEU A 23 21.71 -2.76 -8.51
C LEU A 23 23.19 -3.15 -8.40
N ILE A 24 23.95 -3.07 -9.49
CA ILE A 24 25.39 -3.33 -9.50
C ILE A 24 26.16 -2.07 -9.04
N LEU A 25 25.70 -0.88 -9.45
CA LEU A 25 26.43 0.37 -9.24
C LEU A 25 25.99 1.13 -7.99
N ASN A 26 24.74 0.97 -7.53
CA ASN A 26 24.14 1.73 -6.44
C ASN A 26 23.66 0.83 -5.29
N ASP A 27 24.46 0.72 -4.22
CA ASP A 27 24.12 -0.10 -3.05
C ASP A 27 22.87 0.38 -2.30
N LEU A 28 22.57 1.68 -2.33
CA LEU A 28 21.37 2.25 -1.70
C LEU A 28 20.08 1.67 -2.29
N VAL A 29 20.06 1.34 -3.58
CA VAL A 29 18.89 0.75 -4.25
C VAL A 29 18.66 -0.67 -3.73
N ARG A 30 19.73 -1.45 -3.55
CA ARG A 30 19.67 -2.77 -2.92
C ARG A 30 19.10 -2.70 -1.51
N GLN A 31 19.55 -1.74 -0.69
CA GLN A 31 19.03 -1.56 0.67
C GLN A 31 17.54 -1.23 0.68
N LYS A 32 17.06 -0.39 -0.24
CA LYS A 32 15.63 -0.09 -0.41
C LYS A 32 14.82 -1.37 -0.68
N LEU A 33 15.28 -2.23 -1.59
CA LEU A 33 14.60 -3.49 -1.91
C LEU A 33 14.59 -4.47 -0.72
N ILE A 34 15.69 -4.55 0.04
CA ILE A 34 15.75 -5.35 1.27
C ILE A 34 14.72 -4.85 2.29
N ILE A 35 14.60 -3.52 2.46
CA ILE A 35 13.59 -2.93 3.34
C ILE A 35 12.17 -3.27 2.86
N CYS A 36 11.88 -3.13 1.56
CA CYS A 36 10.59 -3.53 0.98
C CYS A 36 10.27 -5.01 1.26
N SER A 37 11.26 -5.90 1.12
CA SER A 37 11.10 -7.32 1.46
C SER A 37 10.77 -7.52 2.94
N LYS A 38 11.46 -6.82 3.85
CA LYS A 38 11.19 -6.90 5.29
C LYS A 38 9.77 -6.42 5.62
N ILE A 39 9.31 -5.35 4.98
CA ILE A 39 7.94 -4.84 5.16
C ILE A 39 6.90 -5.88 4.74
N ILE A 40 7.13 -6.61 3.64
CA ILE A 40 6.19 -7.64 3.15
C ILE A 40 6.15 -8.88 4.06
N THR A 41 7.26 -9.23 4.71
CA THR A 41 7.33 -10.42 5.58
C THR A 41 6.54 -10.24 6.87
N ILE A 42 6.56 -9.05 7.46
CA ILE A 42 6.01 -8.83 8.82
C ILE A 42 4.49 -9.12 8.92
N PRO A 43 3.63 -8.68 7.99
CA PRO A 43 2.21 -9.04 8.02
C PRO A 43 1.97 -10.55 7.86
N ARG A 44 2.89 -11.30 7.22
CA ARG A 44 2.75 -12.76 7.03
C ARG A 44 2.96 -13.53 8.32
N ASP A 45 3.88 -13.05 9.17
CA ASP A 45 4.12 -13.68 10.47
C ASP A 45 2.90 -13.48 11.40
N TRP A 46 2.22 -12.33 11.31
CA TRP A 46 1.00 -12.02 12.06
C TRP A 46 -0.19 -12.94 11.73
N THR A 47 -0.27 -13.43 10.50
CA THR A 47 -1.43 -14.19 9.96
C THR A 47 -1.10 -15.64 9.61
N SER A 48 0.03 -16.14 10.09
CA SER A 48 0.65 -17.43 9.73
C SER A 48 -0.15 -18.69 10.07
N HIS A 49 -1.48 -18.62 10.20
CA HIS A 49 -2.35 -19.73 10.54
C HIS A 49 -3.39 -20.13 9.51
N ASP A 50 -3.62 -19.42 8.39
CA ASP A 50 -4.54 -19.94 7.36
C ASP A 50 -4.13 -19.61 5.92
N GLU A 51 -3.95 -20.69 5.17
CA GLU A 51 -3.38 -20.75 3.84
C GLU A 51 -4.45 -20.65 2.74
N HIS A 52 -4.12 -19.90 1.68
CA HIS A 52 -4.71 -19.94 0.33
C HIS A 52 -6.18 -19.51 0.16
N HIS A 53 -6.35 -18.27 -0.31
CA HIS A 53 -7.67 -17.72 -0.64
C HIS A 53 -7.79 -17.29 -2.12
N PRO A 54 -8.87 -17.69 -2.82
CA PRO A 54 -9.08 -17.40 -4.24
C PRO A 54 -9.38 -15.94 -4.51
N ARG A 55 -9.02 -15.52 -5.73
CA ARG A 55 -8.86 -14.12 -6.15
C ARG A 55 -10.04 -13.65 -7.00
N GLY A 56 -10.36 -12.37 -6.87
CA GLY A 56 -10.90 -11.60 -7.99
C GLY A 56 -11.20 -10.16 -7.62
N SER A 57 -11.63 -9.35 -8.60
CA SER A 57 -12.82 -8.48 -8.59
C SER A 57 -12.82 -7.66 -9.89
N CYS A 58 -13.92 -6.93 -10.14
CA CYS A 58 -14.09 -6.04 -11.28
C CYS A 58 -14.06 -4.56 -10.85
N GLY A 59 -13.31 -3.75 -11.61
CA GLY A 59 -13.25 -2.28 -11.60
C GLY A 59 -12.75 -1.80 -12.98
N HIS A 60 -12.66 -0.49 -13.24
CA HIS A 60 -12.07 0.01 -14.49
C HIS A 60 -10.59 -0.36 -14.59
N THR A 61 -10.31 -1.38 -15.37
CA THR A 61 -9.06 -2.11 -15.32
C THR A 61 -8.62 -2.44 -16.73
N PHE A 62 -7.41 -2.95 -16.86
CA PHE A 62 -6.92 -3.43 -18.15
C PHE A 62 -7.81 -4.58 -18.63
N TYR A 63 -8.17 -4.54 -19.92
CA TYR A 63 -8.96 -5.58 -20.55
C TYR A 63 -8.05 -6.55 -21.30
N HIS A 64 -8.41 -7.83 -21.31
CA HIS A 64 -7.75 -8.86 -22.10
C HIS A 64 -8.79 -9.83 -22.64
N LEU A 65 -8.51 -10.47 -23.79
CA LEU A 65 -9.39 -11.46 -24.39
C LEU A 65 -8.88 -12.86 -24.04
N HIS A 66 -9.75 -13.68 -23.46
CA HIS A 66 -9.46 -15.09 -23.26
C HIS A 66 -9.77 -15.87 -24.54
N ASN A 67 -8.77 -16.09 -25.40
CA ASN A 67 -8.93 -16.62 -26.75
C ASN A 67 -9.74 -17.93 -26.85
N GLU A 68 -9.58 -18.86 -25.90
CA GLU A 68 -10.27 -20.15 -25.95
C GLU A 68 -11.75 -20.07 -25.55
N LEU A 69 -12.07 -19.14 -24.65
CA LEU A 69 -13.43 -18.99 -24.11
C LEU A 69 -14.20 -17.86 -24.82
N ASP A 70 -13.51 -17.08 -25.65
CA ASP A 70 -14.01 -15.87 -26.30
C ASP A 70 -14.66 -14.89 -25.31
N LEU A 71 -14.01 -14.72 -24.14
CA LEU A 71 -14.51 -13.86 -23.06
C LEU A 71 -13.59 -12.67 -22.84
N ASN A 72 -14.20 -11.50 -22.63
CA ASN A 72 -13.48 -10.31 -22.15
C ASN A 72 -13.24 -10.43 -20.65
N LEU A 73 -11.96 -10.44 -20.26
CA LEU A 73 -11.50 -10.44 -18.89
C LEU A 73 -10.94 -9.08 -18.50
N TYR A 74 -11.03 -8.81 -17.21
CA TYR A 74 -10.59 -7.59 -16.58
C TYR A 74 -9.51 -7.93 -15.56
N MET A 75 -8.40 -7.20 -15.59
CA MET A 75 -7.40 -7.28 -14.52
C MET A 75 -8.01 -6.77 -13.22
N ARG A 76 -7.61 -7.28 -12.05
CA ARG A 76 -8.28 -6.89 -10.81
C ARG A 76 -7.84 -5.51 -10.29
N PHE A 77 -8.81 -4.70 -9.86
CA PHE A 77 -8.55 -3.43 -9.16
C PHE A 77 -8.37 -3.61 -7.65
N ALA A 78 -9.22 -4.41 -7.02
CA ALA A 78 -9.21 -4.73 -5.58
C ALA A 78 -9.66 -6.19 -5.35
N PRO A 79 -9.33 -6.85 -4.24
CA PRO A 79 -9.80 -8.19 -3.86
C PRO A 79 -11.08 -8.18 -3.03
N GLU A 80 -11.48 -7.00 -2.57
CA GLU A 80 -12.46 -6.77 -1.51
C GLU A 80 -13.70 -7.63 -1.67
N PHE A 81 -14.28 -7.66 -2.87
CA PHE A 81 -15.48 -8.44 -3.14
C PHE A 81 -15.28 -9.95 -2.87
N HIS A 82 -14.13 -10.51 -3.26
CA HIS A 82 -13.84 -11.93 -3.06
C HIS A 82 -13.47 -12.25 -1.61
N GLN A 83 -12.72 -11.37 -0.95
CA GLN A 83 -12.41 -11.53 0.46
C GLN A 83 -13.69 -11.51 1.32
N ARG A 84 -14.65 -10.63 1.00
CA ARG A 84 -15.98 -10.62 1.65
C ARG A 84 -16.75 -11.92 1.40
N MET A 85 -16.72 -12.47 0.17
CA MET A 85 -17.37 -13.75 -0.12
C MET A 85 -16.78 -14.91 0.69
N LEU A 86 -15.46 -14.94 0.89
CA LEU A 86 -14.81 -15.96 1.71
C LEU A 86 -15.26 -15.86 3.17
N VAL A 87 -15.27 -14.64 3.70
CA VAL A 87 -15.79 -14.36 5.05
C VAL A 87 -17.23 -14.84 5.20
N LEU A 88 -18.10 -14.57 4.23
CA LEU A 88 -19.47 -15.09 4.22
C LEU A 88 -19.51 -16.63 4.12
N GLY A 89 -18.53 -17.23 3.44
CA GLY A 89 -18.33 -18.68 3.36
C GLY A 89 -17.82 -19.33 4.64
N GLY A 90 -17.56 -18.55 5.69
CA GLY A 90 -17.19 -19.04 7.02
C GLY A 90 -15.69 -18.96 7.35
N THR A 91 -14.85 -18.40 6.48
CA THR A 91 -13.45 -18.11 6.86
C THR A 91 -13.42 -16.91 7.80
N GLY A 92 -13.05 -17.12 9.07
CA GLY A 92 -13.11 -16.08 10.10
C GLY A 92 -12.18 -14.89 9.86
N GLN A 93 -11.05 -15.11 9.20
CA GLN A 93 -10.06 -14.07 8.86
C GLN A 93 -9.41 -14.39 7.53
N VAL A 94 -9.25 -13.39 6.67
CA VAL A 94 -8.60 -13.53 5.37
C VAL A 94 -7.72 -12.32 5.09
N TYR A 95 -6.57 -12.53 4.45
CA TYR A 95 -5.72 -11.45 3.98
C TYR A 95 -5.11 -11.79 2.62
N GLU A 96 -4.75 -10.77 1.86
CA GLU A 96 -4.05 -10.91 0.59
C GLU A 96 -2.99 -9.83 0.42
N ILE A 97 -1.78 -10.25 0.08
CA ILE A 97 -0.74 -9.39 -0.49
C ILE A 97 -0.57 -9.79 -1.96
N GLY A 98 -0.81 -8.87 -2.88
CA GLY A 98 -0.62 -9.16 -4.29
C GLY A 98 -0.95 -8.00 -5.21
N TYR A 99 -0.52 -8.12 -6.47
CA TYR A 99 -0.65 -7.05 -7.45
C TYR A 99 -2.08 -6.61 -7.71
N ARG A 100 -2.28 -5.30 -7.82
CA ARG A 100 -3.46 -4.64 -8.37
C ARG A 100 -3.07 -3.87 -9.61
N PHE A 101 -4.05 -3.70 -10.48
CA PHE A 101 -3.85 -3.01 -11.74
C PHE A 101 -4.84 -1.85 -11.84
N CYS A 102 -4.32 -0.64 -11.97
CA CYS A 102 -5.11 0.57 -12.15
C CYS A 102 -4.76 1.20 -13.50
N ARG A 103 -5.79 1.48 -14.30
CA ARG A 103 -5.63 2.16 -15.59
C ARG A 103 -5.70 3.68 -15.38
N GLU A 104 -4.74 4.21 -14.65
CA GLU A 104 -4.59 5.63 -14.33
C GLU A 104 -3.25 6.19 -14.85
N GLY A 105 -3.09 7.52 -14.81
CA GLY A 105 -1.85 8.17 -15.17
C GLY A 105 -0.71 7.80 -14.20
N THR A 106 0.53 7.80 -14.70
CA THR A 106 1.71 7.55 -13.87
C THR A 106 2.26 8.87 -13.32
N ASP A 107 2.49 8.92 -12.02
CA ASP A 107 3.16 10.04 -11.34
C ASP A 107 4.11 9.52 -10.24
N LEU A 108 4.56 10.39 -9.34
CA LEU A 108 5.49 10.03 -8.26
C LEU A 108 4.93 9.01 -7.25
N THR A 109 3.60 8.89 -7.18
CA THR A 109 2.87 8.06 -6.21
C THR A 109 1.97 7.01 -6.86
N HIS A 110 1.67 7.13 -8.15
CA HIS A 110 0.77 6.24 -8.88
C HIS A 110 1.55 5.43 -9.92
N ASN A 111 1.57 4.11 -9.73
CA ASN A 111 2.06 3.15 -10.73
C ASN A 111 0.89 2.29 -11.22
N PRO A 112 0.79 1.95 -12.52
CA PRO A 112 -0.31 1.15 -13.05
C PRO A 112 -0.44 -0.24 -12.40
N GLU A 113 0.65 -0.74 -11.81
CA GLU A 113 0.64 -1.92 -10.96
C GLU A 113 1.20 -1.60 -9.56
N PHE A 114 0.54 -2.04 -8.51
CA PHE A 114 1.01 -1.84 -7.14
C PHE A 114 0.60 -2.99 -6.23
N THR A 115 1.25 -3.09 -5.06
CA THR A 115 1.11 -4.24 -4.15
C THR A 115 0.53 -3.80 -2.81
N PRO A 116 -0.81 -3.75 -2.67
CA PRO A 116 -1.43 -3.55 -1.37
C PRO A 116 -1.44 -4.83 -0.53
N CYS A 117 -1.65 -4.65 0.77
CA CYS A 117 -2.06 -5.68 1.71
C CYS A 117 -3.50 -5.35 2.14
N GLU A 118 -4.44 -6.26 1.90
CA GLU A 118 -5.84 -6.10 2.29
C GLU A 118 -6.29 -7.29 3.11
N PHE A 119 -7.03 -7.06 4.19
CA PHE A 119 -7.50 -8.11 5.09
C PHE A 119 -8.93 -7.84 5.57
N TYR A 120 -9.64 -8.91 5.89
CA TYR A 120 -10.97 -8.91 6.47
C TYR A 120 -11.00 -9.84 7.67
N MET A 121 -11.68 -9.39 8.74
CA MET A 121 -11.82 -10.11 9.99
C MET A 121 -13.27 -10.04 10.46
N VAL A 122 -13.85 -11.18 10.83
CA VAL A 122 -15.22 -11.28 11.34
C VAL A 122 -15.28 -10.80 12.79
N TYR A 123 -16.44 -10.22 13.17
CA TYR A 123 -16.72 -9.70 14.51
C TYR A 123 -15.82 -8.55 14.97
N THR A 124 -15.10 -7.92 14.04
CA THR A 124 -14.19 -6.81 14.35
C THR A 124 -14.80 -5.47 14.00
N VAL A 125 -14.54 -4.50 14.88
CA VAL A 125 -14.94 -3.09 14.73
C VAL A 125 -13.72 -2.21 14.44
N TYR A 126 -13.94 -0.97 14.02
CA TYR A 126 -12.83 -0.11 13.58
C TYR A 126 -11.82 0.19 14.70
N GLU A 127 -12.26 0.22 15.96
CA GLU A 127 -11.38 0.43 17.12
C GLU A 127 -10.34 -0.69 17.25
N GLU A 128 -10.74 -1.93 16.99
CA GLU A 128 -9.84 -3.09 16.99
C GLU A 128 -8.89 -3.06 15.77
N LEU A 129 -9.36 -2.57 14.62
CA LEU A 129 -8.49 -2.33 13.45
C LEU A 129 -7.41 -1.27 13.75
N MET A 130 -7.73 -0.26 14.57
CA MET A 130 -6.75 0.75 14.99
C MET A 130 -5.64 0.15 15.88
N GLU A 131 -5.95 -0.85 16.69
CA GLU A 131 -4.94 -1.60 17.43
C GLU A 131 -4.03 -2.40 16.49
N ILE A 132 -4.60 -3.04 15.46
CA ILE A 132 -3.81 -3.73 14.41
C ILE A 132 -2.93 -2.73 13.66
N MET A 133 -3.42 -1.51 13.40
CA MET A 133 -2.60 -0.46 12.76
C MET A 133 -1.37 -0.06 13.59
N LYS A 134 -1.37 -0.24 14.92
CA LYS A 134 -0.16 -0.02 15.74
C LYS A 134 0.98 -0.97 15.37
N MET A 135 0.69 -2.13 14.78
CA MET A 135 1.69 -3.03 14.22
C MET A 135 2.56 -2.33 13.16
N ILE A 136 2.02 -1.37 12.42
CA ILE A 136 2.81 -0.57 11.46
C ILE A 136 3.87 0.24 12.19
N SER A 137 3.52 0.88 13.32
CA SER A 137 4.48 1.61 14.15
C SER A 137 5.59 0.69 14.67
N GLU A 138 5.24 -0.51 15.12
CA GLU A 138 6.21 -1.52 15.59
C GLU A 138 7.12 -2.01 14.46
N THR A 139 6.55 -2.23 13.28
CA THR A 139 7.28 -2.58 12.06
C THR A 139 8.31 -1.52 11.71
N ILE A 140 7.92 -0.24 11.76
CA ILE A 140 8.82 0.89 11.52
C ILE A 140 9.97 0.84 12.51
N LYS A 141 9.69 0.75 13.81
CA LYS A 141 10.73 0.65 14.84
C LYS A 141 11.65 -0.55 14.65
N HIS A 142 11.12 -1.70 14.25
CA HIS A 142 11.93 -2.89 14.00
C HIS A 142 12.90 -2.71 12.82
N ILE A 143 12.46 -2.01 11.76
CA ILE A 143 13.27 -1.79 10.55
C ILE A 143 14.27 -0.65 10.73
N THR A 144 13.86 0.47 11.32
CA THR A 144 14.67 1.70 11.41
C THR A 144 15.36 1.87 12.76
N GLY A 145 14.98 1.09 13.78
CA GLY A 145 15.45 1.22 15.17
C GLY A 145 14.73 2.31 15.99
N SER A 146 13.88 3.13 15.37
CA SER A 146 13.23 4.28 16.01
C SER A 146 11.80 4.47 15.50
N TYR A 147 10.92 5.08 16.32
CA TYR A 147 9.61 5.54 15.84
C TYR A 147 9.70 6.84 15.02
N LYS A 148 10.86 7.47 14.96
CA LYS A 148 11.08 8.70 14.21
C LYS A 148 11.84 8.43 12.93
N VAL A 149 11.32 8.94 11.82
CA VAL A 149 11.90 8.78 10.48
C VAL A 149 12.06 10.14 9.84
N THR A 150 13.22 10.39 9.25
CA THR A 150 13.48 11.58 8.45
C THR A 150 12.93 11.40 7.05
N TYR A 151 12.14 12.36 6.58
CA TYR A 151 11.52 12.37 5.26
C TYR A 151 11.86 13.66 4.52
N HIS A 152 12.17 13.53 3.24
CA HIS A 152 12.54 14.62 2.35
C HIS A 152 11.57 14.65 1.16
N PRO A 153 10.55 15.52 1.14
CA PRO A 153 9.54 15.55 0.09
C PRO A 153 10.11 16.02 -1.26
N ASP A 154 10.97 17.05 -1.24
CA ASP A 154 11.46 17.70 -2.46
C ASP A 154 12.85 17.21 -2.91
N GLY A 155 13.55 16.49 -2.04
CA GLY A 155 14.86 15.91 -2.34
C GLY A 155 15.81 15.95 -1.15
N PRO A 156 16.95 15.23 -1.23
CA PRO A 156 17.90 15.14 -0.12
C PRO A 156 18.57 16.48 0.25
N GLU A 157 18.63 17.43 -0.68
CA GLU A 157 19.21 18.76 -0.48
C GLU A 157 18.23 19.76 0.15
N ASP A 158 16.93 19.44 0.13
CA ASP A 158 15.85 20.30 0.63
C ASP A 158 15.50 19.98 2.10
N GLN A 159 14.51 20.71 2.62
CA GLN A 159 14.10 20.63 4.01
C GLN A 159 13.72 19.20 4.43
N ALA A 160 14.35 18.74 5.50
CA ALA A 160 14.04 17.48 6.16
C ALA A 160 12.89 17.64 7.16
N TYR A 161 11.95 16.69 7.14
CA TYR A 161 10.87 16.59 8.11
C TYR A 161 11.08 15.36 8.98
N GLU A 162 10.94 15.51 10.30
CA GLU A 162 10.94 14.38 11.23
C GLU A 162 9.49 13.91 11.44
N ILE A 163 9.18 12.71 10.96
CA ILE A 163 7.86 12.10 11.11
C ILE A 163 7.90 11.12 12.28
N ALA A 164 7.03 11.33 13.27
CA ALA A 164 6.92 10.45 14.43
C ALA A 164 5.75 9.46 14.25
N PHE A 165 6.08 8.18 14.23
CA PHE A 165 5.13 7.05 14.16
C PHE A 165 4.83 6.46 15.53
N THR A 166 5.03 7.21 16.62
CA THR A 166 4.72 6.74 17.97
C THR A 166 3.22 6.41 18.04
N PRO A 167 2.83 5.18 18.44
CA PRO A 167 1.43 4.79 18.47
C PRO A 167 0.66 5.74 19.41
N SER A 168 -0.30 6.46 18.84
CA SER A 168 -1.11 7.42 19.58
C SER A 168 -2.46 6.81 19.90
N SER A 169 -2.96 7.00 21.12
CA SER A 169 -4.33 6.64 21.52
C SER A 169 -5.38 7.66 21.06
N LYS A 170 -4.97 8.72 20.36
CA LYS A 170 -5.87 9.81 19.99
C LYS A 170 -6.44 9.56 18.62
N GLU A 171 -7.73 9.27 18.58
CA GLU A 171 -8.55 9.47 17.38
C GLU A 171 -8.40 10.91 16.92
N SER A 172 -7.61 11.14 15.86
CA SER A 172 -7.77 12.34 15.06
C SER A 172 -9.08 12.18 14.28
N ALA A 173 -10.20 12.48 14.94
CA ALA A 173 -11.50 12.48 14.30
C ALA A 173 -11.40 13.36 13.05
N ILE A 174 -11.64 12.75 11.88
CA ILE A 174 -11.67 13.40 10.57
C ILE A 174 -12.50 14.70 10.63
N ASP A 175 -13.56 14.74 11.46
CA ASP A 175 -14.39 15.92 11.73
C ASP A 175 -13.62 17.13 12.29
N ARG A 176 -12.62 16.95 13.16
CA ARG A 176 -11.80 18.06 13.69
C ARG A 176 -10.92 18.68 12.62
N SER A 177 -10.39 17.88 11.72
CA SER A 177 -9.55 18.31 10.59
C SER A 177 -10.36 19.01 9.51
N PHE A 178 -11.64 18.66 9.31
CA PHE A 178 -12.51 19.37 8.37
C PHE A 178 -13.09 20.68 8.93
N ARG A 179 -13.38 20.74 10.24
CA ARG A 179 -13.91 21.97 10.87
C ARG A 179 -12.91 23.14 10.86
N LYS A 180 -11.61 22.86 11.03
CA LYS A 180 -10.59 23.90 11.22
C LYS A 180 -10.34 24.78 9.97
N PRO A 181 -10.21 24.25 8.74
CA PRO A 181 -9.92 25.06 7.57
C PRO A 181 -11.18 25.72 6.99
N TRP A 182 -12.35 25.09 7.12
CA TRP A 182 -13.55 25.50 6.39
C TRP A 182 -14.57 26.26 7.23
N GLY A 183 -14.38 26.37 8.55
CA GLY A 183 -15.25 27.13 9.46
C GLY A 183 -16.71 26.65 9.51
N ARG A 184 -17.02 25.51 8.88
CA ARG A 184 -18.35 24.92 8.79
C ARG A 184 -18.29 23.47 9.27
N SER A 185 -19.29 23.06 10.05
CA SER A 185 -19.50 21.64 10.31
C SER A 185 -20.01 20.98 9.03
N CYS A 186 -19.50 19.78 8.70
CA CYS A 186 -20.15 18.94 7.69
C CYS A 186 -21.63 18.78 8.07
N GLN A 187 -22.54 19.24 7.21
CA GLN A 187 -23.96 18.95 7.39
C GLN A 187 -24.10 17.43 7.32
N LYS A 188 -24.79 16.82 8.30
CA LYS A 188 -25.15 15.40 8.23
C LYS A 188 -25.91 15.18 6.93
N LEU A 189 -25.32 14.44 5.99
CA LEU A 189 -26.02 13.90 4.82
C LEU A 189 -26.95 12.78 5.31
N THR A 190 -27.99 13.13 6.04
CA THR A 190 -29.11 12.26 6.40
C THR A 190 -30.35 12.76 5.67
N SER A 191 -30.35 12.65 4.34
CA SER A 191 -31.59 12.61 3.57
C SER A 191 -31.34 11.94 2.22
N TRP A 192 -31.14 10.62 2.25
CA TRP A 192 -31.48 9.81 1.09
C TRP A 192 -32.99 9.58 1.14
N LYS A 193 -33.76 10.50 0.55
CA LYS A 193 -35.19 10.24 0.27
C LYS A 193 -35.22 9.37 -0.98
N SER A 194 -35.58 8.11 -0.79
CA SER A 194 -35.99 7.21 -1.88
C SER A 194 -37.10 7.91 -2.68
N SER A 195 -36.86 8.10 -3.98
CA SER A 195 -37.89 8.40 -4.98
C SER A 195 -38.45 7.09 -5.49
#